data_AF-A0A848ULT6-F1
#
_entry.id   AF-A0A848ULT6-F1
#
_cell.length_a   1.000
_cell.length_b   1.000
_cell.length_c   1.000
_cell.angle_alpha   90.00
_cell.angle_beta   90.00
_cell.angle_gamma   90.00
#
_symmetry.space_group_name_H-M   'P 1'
#
loop_
_entity.id
_entity.type
_entity.pdbx_description
1 polymer ?
#
loop_
_entity_poly.entity_id
_entity_poly.type
_entity_poly.pdbx_seq_one_letter_code
_entity_poly.pdbx_strand_id
1 'polypeptide(L)'
;MPARKRHRRQPEHPDPVVRFGRALEQAKARERSEQLRLQAEREEEKRRARLAAEHAERLSGAKRRLDRAIAAVKQARSLDAEARRAADDEYRAAKALVVELETGERPDWAPEEAG
;
A
#
# COMPACT_ATOMS: atom_id res chain seq x y z
N MET A 1 9.60 -77.92 -22.63
CA MET A 1 8.51 -77.28 -21.86
C MET A 1 8.33 -75.85 -22.36
N PRO A 2 7.19 -75.46 -22.95
CA PRO A 2 7.02 -74.15 -23.56
C PRO A 2 6.75 -73.05 -22.52
N ALA A 3 7.41 -71.90 -22.68
CA ALA A 3 7.28 -70.74 -21.82
C ALA A 3 5.92 -70.05 -22.03
N ARG A 4 5.12 -69.94 -20.96
CA ARG A 4 3.84 -69.20 -20.97
C ARG A 4 4.10 -67.69 -21.08
N LYS A 5 3.79 -67.11 -22.24
CA LYS A 5 3.71 -65.65 -22.43
C LYS A 5 2.63 -65.09 -21.49
N ARG A 6 3.03 -64.29 -20.50
CA ARG A 6 2.11 -63.51 -19.67
C ARG A 6 1.62 -62.32 -20.50
N HIS A 7 0.34 -62.31 -20.86
CA HIS A 7 -0.30 -61.13 -21.43
C HIS A 7 -0.29 -60.00 -20.39
N ARG A 8 0.50 -58.95 -20.66
CA ARG A 8 0.51 -57.71 -19.91
C ARG A 8 -0.85 -57.04 -20.12
N ARG A 9 -1.73 -57.04 -19.10
CA ARG A 9 -2.97 -56.28 -19.14
C ARG A 9 -2.63 -54.82 -19.46
N GLN A 10 -3.11 -54.32 -20.58
CA GLN A 10 -3.05 -52.88 -20.86
C GLN A 10 -3.95 -52.18 -19.83
N PRO A 11 -3.50 -51.08 -19.21
CA PRO A 11 -4.37 -50.30 -18.34
C PRO A 11 -5.54 -49.78 -19.17
N GLU A 12 -6.77 -50.05 -18.72
CA GLU A 12 -7.98 -49.53 -19.35
C GLU A 12 -7.86 -48.00 -19.46
N HIS A 13 -7.93 -47.48 -20.69
CA HIS A 13 -7.94 -46.05 -20.91
C HIS A 13 -9.27 -45.50 -20.37
N PRO A 14 -9.25 -44.48 -19.48
CA PRO A 14 -10.47 -43.93 -18.93
C PRO A 14 -11.37 -43.39 -20.05
N ASP A 15 -12.67 -43.64 -19.92
CA ASP A 15 -13.72 -43.23 -20.85
C ASP A 15 -13.52 -41.77 -21.31
N PRO A 16 -13.46 -41.50 -22.64
CA PRO A 16 -13.33 -40.16 -23.19
C PRO A 16 -14.32 -39.13 -22.60
N VAL A 17 -15.55 -39.53 -22.29
CA VAL A 17 -16.58 -38.65 -21.71
C VAL A 17 -16.19 -38.24 -20.29
N VAL A 18 -15.69 -39.18 -19.49
CA VAL A 18 -15.20 -38.91 -18.13
C VAL A 18 -13.97 -38.01 -18.16
N ARG A 19 -13.07 -38.21 -19.14
CA ARG A 19 -11.91 -37.34 -19.34
C ARG A 19 -12.31 -35.92 -19.70
N PHE A 20 -13.29 -35.75 -20.59
CA PHE A 20 -13.80 -34.45 -20.98
C PHE A 20 -14.49 -33.72 -19.82
N GLY A 21 -15.32 -34.43 -19.05
CA GLY A 21 -15.95 -33.86 -17.85
C GLY A 21 -14.93 -33.36 -16.82
N ARG A 22 -13.85 -34.12 -16.59
CA ARG A 22 -12.74 -33.67 -15.72
C ARG A 22 -12.01 -32.45 -16.28
N ALA A 23 -11.80 -32.38 -17.59
CA ALA A 23 -11.16 -31.24 -18.24
C ALA A 23 -12.02 -29.96 -18.11
N LEU A 24 -13.34 -30.06 -18.23
CA LEU A 24 -14.26 -28.94 -18.02
C LEU A 24 -14.23 -28.43 -16.58
N GLU A 25 -14.23 -29.31 -15.59
CA GLU A 25 -14.15 -28.90 -14.18
C GLU A 25 -12.80 -28.25 -13.85
N GLN A 26 -11.70 -28.74 -14.43
CA GLN A 26 -10.39 -28.11 -14.31
C GLN A 26 -10.37 -26.72 -14.98
N ALA A 27 -11.00 -26.57 -16.14
CA ALA A 27 -11.10 -25.28 -16.83
C ALA A 27 -11.90 -24.26 -16.01
N LYS A 28 -13.07 -24.64 -15.47
CA LYS A 28 -13.86 -23.80 -14.57
C LYS A 28 -13.09 -23.41 -13.30
N ALA A 29 -12.35 -24.36 -12.71
CA ALA A 29 -11.53 -24.08 -11.53
C ALA A 29 -10.43 -23.04 -11.84
N ARG A 30 -9.78 -23.15 -13.01
CA ARG A 30 -8.79 -22.17 -13.48
C ARG A 30 -9.42 -20.80 -13.69
N GLU A 31 -10.53 -20.73 -14.42
CA GLU A 31 -11.24 -19.47 -14.67
C GLU A 31 -11.64 -18.77 -13.36
N ARG A 32 -12.21 -19.50 -12.40
CA ARG A 32 -12.52 -18.94 -11.07
C ARG A 32 -11.28 -18.44 -10.35
N SER A 33 -10.17 -19.18 -10.40
CA SER A 33 -8.93 -18.75 -9.78
C SER A 33 -8.36 -17.47 -10.42
N GLU A 34 -8.45 -17.34 -11.74
CA GLU A 34 -8.04 -16.14 -12.47
C GLU A 34 -8.92 -14.95 -12.10
N GLN A 35 -10.24 -15.14 -12.05
CA GLN A 35 -11.17 -14.09 -11.62
C GLN A 35 -10.88 -13.60 -10.20
N LEU A 36 -10.59 -14.51 -9.26
CA LEU A 36 -10.22 -14.14 -7.89
C LEU A 36 -8.91 -13.34 -7.83
N ARG A 37 -7.91 -13.73 -8.63
CA ARG A 37 -6.64 -12.98 -8.72
C ARG A 37 -6.85 -11.59 -9.29
N LEU A 38 -7.62 -11.46 -10.37
CA LEU A 38 -7.96 -10.16 -10.96
C LEU A 38 -8.74 -9.27 -9.98
N GLN A 39 -9.64 -9.84 -9.18
CA GLN A 39 -10.33 -9.08 -8.13
C GLN A 39 -9.37 -8.62 -7.03
N ALA A 40 -8.49 -9.50 -6.56
CA ALA A 40 -7.49 -9.15 -5.56
C ALA A 40 -6.54 -8.03 -6.04
N GLU A 41 -6.06 -8.12 -7.29
CA GLU A 41 -5.21 -7.10 -7.91
C GLU A 41 -5.93 -5.74 -7.99
N ARG A 42 -7.21 -5.72 -8.39
CA ARG A 42 -8.01 -4.49 -8.43
C ARG A 42 -8.22 -3.87 -7.06
N GLU A 43 -8.48 -4.69 -6.03
CA GLU A 43 -8.65 -4.18 -4.66
C GLU A 43 -7.32 -3.67 -4.09
N GLU A 44 -6.20 -4.32 -4.39
CA GLU A 44 -4.88 -3.79 -4.06
C GLU A 44 -4.60 -2.45 -4.75
N GLU A 45 -4.92 -2.32 -6.03
CA GLU A 45 -4.74 -1.08 -6.78
C GLU A 45 -5.57 0.07 -6.18
N LYS A 46 -6.85 -0.19 -5.87
CA LYS A 46 -7.71 0.79 -5.17
C LYS A 46 -7.13 1.19 -3.82
N ARG A 47 -6.62 0.22 -3.05
CA ARG A 47 -5.99 0.49 -1.76
C ARG A 47 -4.75 1.37 -1.92
N ARG A 48 -3.88 1.08 -2.89
CA ARG A 48 -2.69 1.88 -3.18
C ARG A 48 -3.05 3.30 -3.61
N ALA A 49 -4.05 3.45 -4.49
CA ALA A 49 -4.55 4.76 -4.92
C ALA A 49 -5.09 5.58 -3.75
N ARG A 50 -5.86 4.94 -2.85
CA ARG A 50 -6.37 5.59 -1.64
C ARG A 50 -5.25 6.05 -0.71
N LEU A 51 -4.27 5.19 -0.43
CA LEU A 51 -3.13 5.55 0.42
C LEU A 51 -2.32 6.71 -0.17
N ALA A 52 -2.13 6.73 -1.50
CA ALA A 52 -1.47 7.84 -2.18
C ALA A 52 -2.26 9.15 -2.06
N ALA A 53 -3.59 9.10 -2.20
CA ALA A 53 -4.46 10.27 -2.02
C ALA A 53 -4.45 10.78 -0.57
N GLU A 54 -4.56 9.88 0.41
CA GLU A 54 -4.47 10.23 1.84
C GLU A 54 -3.12 10.87 2.18
N HIS A 55 -2.03 10.34 1.62
CA HIS A 55 -0.70 10.91 1.77
C HIS A 55 -0.60 12.32 1.15
N ALA A 56 -1.13 12.51 -0.06
CA ALA A 56 -1.14 13.81 -0.73
C ALA A 56 -1.94 14.87 0.06
N GLU A 57 -3.09 14.49 0.61
CA GLU A 57 -3.89 15.37 1.47
C GLU A 57 -3.16 15.74 2.76
N ARG A 58 -2.49 14.77 3.41
CA ARG A 58 -1.66 15.04 4.59
C ARG A 58 -0.53 16.02 4.28
N LEU A 59 0.16 15.82 3.16
CA LEU A 59 1.25 16.71 2.73
C LEU A 59 0.74 18.12 2.41
N SER A 60 -0.40 18.24 1.73
CA SER A 60 -1.08 19.52 1.45
C SER A 60 -1.44 20.24 2.75
N GLY A 61 -2.03 19.52 3.72
CA GLY A 61 -2.34 20.05 5.05
C GLY A 61 -1.10 20.54 5.80
N ALA A 62 -0.01 19.76 5.76
CA ALA A 62 1.26 20.12 6.39
C ALA A 62 1.88 21.38 5.75
N LYS A 63 1.84 21.51 4.42
CA LYS A 63 2.31 22.71 3.70
C LYS A 63 1.51 23.95 4.08
N ARG A 64 0.17 23.85 4.15
CA ARG A 64 -0.68 24.96 4.64
C ARG A 64 -0.40 25.32 6.09
N ARG A 65 -0.07 24.34 6.95
CA ARG A 65 0.36 24.60 8.34
C ARG A 65 1.69 25.35 8.36
N LEU A 66 2.66 24.93 7.55
CA LEU A 66 3.95 25.61 7.42
C LEU A 66 3.79 27.06 6.94
N ASP A 67 2.95 27.31 5.93
CA ASP A 67 2.68 28.66 5.43
C ASP A 67 2.10 29.58 6.53
N ARG A 68 1.16 29.04 7.33
CA ARG A 68 0.61 29.75 8.49
C ARG A 68 1.67 30.02 9.55
N ALA A 69 2.54 29.05 9.85
CA ALA A 69 3.62 29.23 10.80
C ALA A 69 4.64 30.28 10.32
N ILE A 70 4.95 30.32 9.03
CA ILE A 70 5.79 31.37 8.42
C ILE A 70 5.15 32.75 8.61
N ALA A 71 3.84 32.88 8.40
CA ALA A 71 3.12 34.12 8.65
C ALA A 71 3.15 34.51 10.14
N ALA A 72 2.96 33.56 11.04
CA ALA A 72 3.01 33.78 12.49
C ALA A 72 4.40 34.27 12.94
N VAL A 73 5.49 33.65 12.46
CA VAL A 73 6.86 34.11 12.74
C VAL A 73 7.06 35.56 12.27
N LYS A 74 6.56 35.91 11.08
CA LYS A 74 6.65 37.29 10.57
C LYS A 74 5.91 38.28 11.47
N GLN A 75 4.74 37.92 11.99
CA GLN A 75 3.94 38.76 12.90
C GLN A 75 4.59 38.84 14.29
N ALA A 76 5.16 37.75 14.79
CA ALA A 76 5.76 37.69 16.12
C ALA A 76 7.04 38.54 16.24
N ARG A 77 7.70 38.89 15.13
CA ARG A 77 8.89 39.76 15.13
C ARG A 77 8.66 41.11 15.82
N SER A 78 7.46 41.66 15.74
CA SER A 78 7.09 42.93 16.38
C SER A 78 6.53 42.76 17.80
N LEU A 79 6.39 41.52 18.29
CA LEU A 79 5.88 41.20 19.62
C LEU A 79 7.04 40.94 20.61
N ASP A 80 6.71 40.47 21.81
CA ASP A 80 7.66 40.09 22.84
C ASP A 80 8.45 38.80 22.52
N ALA A 81 9.43 38.49 23.36
CA ALA A 81 10.33 37.35 23.16
C ALA A 81 9.63 35.98 23.29
N GLU A 82 8.57 35.89 24.09
CA GLU A 82 7.81 34.66 24.30
C GLU A 82 7.00 34.32 23.06
N ALA A 83 6.30 35.30 22.49
CA ALA A 83 5.54 35.15 21.25
C ALA A 83 6.45 34.75 20.07
N ARG A 84 7.67 35.30 20.00
CA ARG A 84 8.66 34.89 18.99
C ARG A 84 9.09 33.45 19.14
N ARG A 85 9.40 33.03 20.37
CA ARG A 85 9.82 31.66 20.66
C ARG A 85 8.71 30.67 20.30
N ALA A 86 7.47 30.93 20.72
CA ALA A 86 6.32 30.09 20.39
C ALA A 86 6.11 29.98 18.88
N ALA A 87 6.24 31.09 18.14
CA ALA A 87 6.11 31.08 16.68
C ALA A 87 7.25 30.30 16.00
N ASP A 88 8.48 30.43 16.48
CA ASP A 88 9.64 29.68 15.98
C ASP A 88 9.52 28.18 16.26
N ASP A 89 9.03 27.79 17.44
CA ASP A 89 8.80 26.40 17.81
C ASP A 89 7.71 25.76 16.92
N GLU A 90 6.59 26.47 16.69
CA GLU A 90 5.54 26.01 15.76
C GLU A 90 6.04 25.93 14.31
N TYR A 91 6.90 26.88 13.88
CA TYR A 91 7.54 26.81 12.57
C TYR A 91 8.44 25.58 12.42
N ARG A 92 9.25 25.25 13.45
CA ARG A 92 10.09 24.05 13.45
C ARG A 92 9.23 22.79 13.41
N ALA A 93 8.18 22.70 14.22
CA ALA A 93 7.26 21.57 14.21
C ALA A 93 6.58 21.40 12.85
N ALA A 94 6.05 22.47 12.26
CA ALA A 94 5.40 22.42 10.96
C ALA A 94 6.36 22.01 9.83
N LYS A 95 7.60 22.52 9.87
CA LYS A 95 8.64 22.16 8.89
C LYS A 95 9.08 20.70 9.05
N ALA A 96 9.24 20.22 10.28
CA ALA A 96 9.60 18.83 10.54
C ALA A 96 8.55 17.88 9.98
N LEU A 97 7.26 18.18 10.17
CA LEU A 97 6.16 17.38 9.62
C LEU A 97 6.17 17.33 8.09
N VAL A 98 6.48 18.44 7.41
CA VAL A 98 6.61 18.43 5.94
C VAL A 98 7.76 17.54 5.50
N VAL A 99 8.93 17.65 6.16
CA VAL A 99 10.08 16.80 5.85
C VAL A 99 9.75 15.33 6.08
N GLU A 100 9.17 14.98 7.23
CA GLU A 100 8.78 13.60 7.55
C GLU A 100 7.82 13.03 6.52
N LEU A 101 6.86 13.80 6.03
CA LEU A 101 5.96 13.36 4.97
C LEU A 101 6.66 13.24 3.61
N GLU A 102 7.63 14.08 3.29
CA GLU A 102 8.34 14.03 2.00
C GLU A 102 9.42 12.93 1.95
N THR A 103 10.09 12.66 3.07
CA THR A 103 11.22 11.71 3.14
C THR A 103 10.88 10.40 3.82
N GLY A 104 9.81 10.35 4.61
CA GLY A 104 9.48 9.24 5.51
C GLY A 104 10.32 9.22 6.80
N GLU A 105 11.16 10.23 7.02
CA GLU A 105 12.08 10.29 8.16
C GLU A 105 11.87 11.56 8.98
N ARG A 106 11.73 11.40 10.29
CA ARG A 106 11.64 12.54 11.21
C ARG A 106 13.02 13.16 11.40
N PRO A 107 13.21 14.47 11.16
CA PRO A 107 14.51 15.12 11.35
C PRO A 107 14.96 15.16 12.81
N ASP A 108 16.27 15.04 13.06
CA ASP A 108 16.85 15.06 14.42
C ASP A 108 16.62 16.37 15.19
N TRP A 109 16.41 17.47 14.47
CA TRP A 109 16.13 18.79 15.05
C TRP A 109 14.63 19.04 15.30
N ALA A 110 13.77 18.10 14.92
CA ALA A 110 12.34 18.22 15.15
C ALA A 110 12.06 18.26 16.66
N PRO A 111 11.20 19.18 17.15
CA PRO A 111 10.79 19.15 18.54
C PRO A 111 10.12 17.81 18.85
N GLU A 112 10.38 17.21 20.02
CA GLU A 112 9.64 16.03 20.45
C GLU A 112 8.16 16.38 20.51
N GLU A 113 7.29 15.51 19.98
CA GLU A 113 5.85 15.74 20.12
C GLU A 113 5.54 15.70 21.61
N ALA A 114 5.12 16.84 22.18
CA ALA A 114 4.53 16.89 23.50
C ALA A 114 3.20 16.11 23.41
N GLY A 115 3.28 14.81 23.70
CA GLY A 115 2.15 13.93 23.91
C GLY A 115 1.50 14.17 25.27
#